data_AF-A0A2G1LMR1-F1
#
_entry.id   AF-A0A2G1LMR1-F1
#
_cell.length_a   1.000
_cell.length_b   1.000
_cell.length_c   1.000
_cell.angle_alpha   90.00
_cell.angle_beta   90.00
_cell.angle_gamma   90.00
#
_symmetry.space_group_name_H-M   'P 1'
#
loop_
_entity.id
_entity.type
_entity.pdbx_description
1 polymer ?
#
loop_
_entity_poly.entity_id
_entity_poly.type
_entity_poly.pdbx_seq_one_letter_code
_entity_poly.pdbx_strand_id
1 'polypeptide(L)'
;GGIIAAIFDLFTGTRLEALAPDIAWGFVNSFHYLAGKLEKREDGYARELGDLARAPEGSEIYARSLEEKQLQCQSVAEQRQAIECMRDYAAEMYRAQSGWPWSPAKGTRASSASSASQIAAVDFLRARQLEQRERHLPQGPIVVVTGPADWHDWQAIWSRLDAIHARLSHMTLVTTGQRRGVDQIAAAWAARTGVDVPVVRYGLYGTGRKTAFIRNRKILDLKPVEAVLCEGSGVQANLYQLLRQANVPIHALRRADQAADAVKFPRRVPPAAIEGGQHGDT
;
A
#
# COMPACT_ATOMS: atom_id res chain seq x y z
N GLY A 1 41.18 11.23 -3.86
CA GLY A 1 42.02 11.21 -5.06
C GLY A 1 43.42 11.71 -4.78
N GLY A 2 43.59 13.00 -4.50
CA GLY A 2 44.93 13.61 -4.31
C GLY A 2 45.83 12.92 -3.28
N ILE A 3 45.27 12.39 -2.19
CA ILE A 3 46.06 11.64 -1.19
C ILE A 3 46.66 10.35 -1.77
N ILE A 4 45.93 9.63 -2.62
CA ILE A 4 46.46 8.40 -3.24
C ILE A 4 47.58 8.74 -4.22
N ALA A 5 47.39 9.76 -5.06
CA ALA A 5 48.44 10.24 -5.94
C ALA A 5 49.70 10.65 -5.16
N ALA A 6 49.53 11.43 -4.09
CA ALA A 6 50.63 11.86 -3.23
C ALA A 6 51.40 10.70 -2.59
N ILE A 7 50.74 9.58 -2.26
CA ILE A 7 51.43 8.37 -1.78
C ILE A 7 52.36 7.83 -2.86
N PHE A 8 51.90 7.72 -4.11
CA PHE A 8 52.75 7.27 -5.21
C PHE A 8 53.87 8.27 -5.49
N ASP A 9 53.56 9.56 -5.54
CA ASP A 9 54.54 10.63 -5.80
C ASP A 9 55.66 10.63 -4.74
N LEU A 10 55.33 10.37 -3.48
CA LEU A 10 56.30 10.31 -2.37
C LEU A 10 57.36 9.21 -2.56
N PHE A 11 57.00 8.08 -3.14
CA PHE A 11 57.89 6.94 -3.32
C PHE A 11 58.53 6.86 -4.70
N THR A 12 58.05 7.66 -5.65
CA THR A 12 58.54 7.68 -7.04
C THR A 12 60.02 8.03 -7.09
N GLY A 13 60.81 7.23 -7.83
CA GLY A 13 62.25 7.45 -7.96
C GLY A 13 63.07 7.03 -6.72
N THR A 14 62.45 6.34 -5.76
CA THR A 14 63.12 5.79 -4.58
C THR A 14 63.20 4.27 -4.65
N ARG A 15 64.06 3.66 -3.81
CA ARG A 15 64.10 2.18 -3.67
C ARG A 15 62.81 1.59 -3.08
N LEU A 16 61.92 2.42 -2.54
CA LEU A 16 60.66 2.02 -1.92
C LEU A 16 59.48 2.08 -2.91
N GLU A 17 59.70 2.49 -4.16
CA GLU A 17 58.65 2.65 -5.17
C GLU A 17 57.77 1.39 -5.34
N ALA A 18 58.39 0.20 -5.26
CA ALA A 18 57.69 -1.08 -5.33
C ALA A 18 56.68 -1.32 -4.17
N LEU A 19 56.83 -0.62 -3.04
CA LEU A 19 55.95 -0.75 -1.87
C LEU A 19 54.79 0.26 -1.87
N ALA A 20 54.83 1.27 -2.76
CA ALA A 20 53.78 2.28 -2.85
C ALA A 20 52.37 1.71 -3.09
N PRO A 21 52.19 0.67 -3.93
CA PRO A 21 50.88 0.03 -4.10
C PRO A 21 50.32 -0.57 -2.81
N ASP A 22 51.15 -1.22 -1.97
CA ASP A 22 50.68 -1.86 -0.74
C ASP A 22 50.18 -0.82 0.28
N ILE A 23 50.91 0.30 0.39
CA ILE A 23 50.54 1.41 1.28
C ILE A 23 49.26 2.09 0.78
N ALA A 24 49.19 2.38 -0.53
CA ALA A 24 48.01 2.98 -1.14
C ALA A 24 46.77 2.08 -1.00
N TRP A 25 46.93 0.77 -1.20
CA TRP A 25 45.87 -0.21 -0.99
C TRP A 25 45.35 -0.17 0.46
N GLY A 26 46.25 -0.10 1.45
CA GLY A 26 45.90 0.01 2.86
C GLY A 26 45.11 1.27 3.20
N PHE A 27 45.44 2.38 2.53
CA PHE A 27 44.72 3.65 2.68
C PHE A 27 43.29 3.57 2.14
N VAL A 28 43.09 3.02 0.94
CA VAL A 28 41.74 2.78 0.39
C VAL A 28 40.95 1.84 1.29
N ASN A 29 41.61 0.81 1.83
CA ASN A 29 41.00 -0.14 2.76
C ASN A 29 40.57 0.49 4.10
N SER A 30 41.21 1.59 4.53
CA SER A 30 40.80 2.35 5.72
C SER A 30 39.43 3.01 5.54
N PHE A 31 39.14 3.58 4.37
CA PHE A 31 37.79 4.09 4.07
C PHE A 31 36.77 2.95 4.04
N HIS A 32 37.13 1.81 3.45
CA HIS A 32 36.25 0.64 3.44
C HIS A 32 35.92 0.15 4.86
N TYR A 33 36.93 0.06 5.73
CA TYR A 33 36.74 -0.30 7.13
C TYR A 33 35.82 0.69 7.87
N LEU A 34 36.04 2.00 7.67
CA LEU A 34 35.22 3.03 8.31
C LEU A 34 33.77 3.00 7.82
N ALA A 35 33.55 2.80 6.52
CA ALA A 35 32.21 2.62 5.95
C ALA A 35 31.48 1.44 6.61
N GLY A 36 32.13 0.28 6.75
CA GLY A 36 31.54 -0.88 7.43
C GLY A 36 31.30 -0.67 8.93
N LYS A 37 32.09 0.20 9.59
CA LYS A 37 31.82 0.61 10.98
C LYS A 37 30.58 1.50 11.08
N LEU A 38 30.40 2.41 10.13
CA LEU A 38 29.23 3.29 10.04
C LEU A 38 27.97 2.49 9.70
N GLU A 39 28.06 1.53 8.79
CA GLU A 39 26.97 0.60 8.46
C GLU A 39 26.43 -0.13 9.70
N LYS A 40 27.32 -0.72 10.50
CA LYS A 40 26.90 -1.38 11.76
C LYS A 40 26.24 -0.43 12.77
N ARG A 41 26.64 0.86 12.75
CA ARG A 41 26.05 1.88 13.62
C ARG A 41 24.69 2.33 13.10
N GLU A 42 24.55 2.47 11.78
CA GLU A 42 23.29 2.71 11.08
C GLU A 42 22.28 1.60 11.39
N ASP A 43 22.69 0.33 11.25
CA ASP A 43 21.87 -0.83 11.60
C ASP A 43 21.37 -0.79 13.07
N GLY A 44 22.25 -0.37 13.98
CA GLY A 44 21.90 -0.19 15.40
C GLY A 44 20.81 0.87 15.59
N TYR A 45 20.98 2.05 15.00
CA TYR A 45 19.97 3.12 15.07
C TYR A 45 18.67 2.77 14.35
N ALA A 46 18.75 2.10 13.20
CA ALA A 46 17.58 1.65 12.46
C ALA A 46 16.76 0.62 13.27
N ARG A 47 17.44 -0.28 14.01
CA ARG A 47 16.79 -1.22 14.91
C ARG A 47 16.08 -0.50 16.06
N GLU A 48 16.76 0.42 16.74
CA GLU A 48 16.17 1.21 17.83
C GLU A 48 14.97 2.04 17.35
N LEU A 49 15.08 2.67 16.18
CA LEU A 49 14.00 3.43 15.56
C LEU A 49 12.79 2.52 15.22
N GLY A 50 13.05 1.32 14.71
CA GLY A 50 12.02 0.33 14.42
C GLY A 50 11.32 -0.20 15.67
N ASP A 51 12.06 -0.37 16.77
CA ASP A 51 11.50 -0.78 18.06
C ASP A 51 10.62 0.33 18.65
N LEU A 52 11.07 1.59 18.59
CA LEU A 52 10.25 2.75 18.97
C LEU A 52 8.97 2.84 18.14
N ALA A 53 9.06 2.68 16.82
CA ALA A 53 7.90 2.78 15.92
C ALA A 53 6.85 1.67 16.15
N ARG A 54 7.23 0.53 16.74
CA ARG A 54 6.32 -0.60 16.99
C ARG A 54 5.45 -0.42 18.24
N ALA A 55 5.87 0.41 19.18
CA ALA A 55 5.13 0.74 20.40
C ALA A 55 4.91 2.26 20.51
N PRO A 56 4.03 2.85 19.67
CA PRO A 56 3.79 4.28 19.67
C PRO A 56 3.11 4.73 20.97
N GLU A 57 3.77 5.65 21.66
CA GLU A 57 3.24 6.34 22.83
C GLU A 57 2.86 7.78 22.48
N GLY A 58 1.75 8.27 23.02
CA GLY A 58 1.27 9.63 22.75
C GLY A 58 1.97 10.73 23.55
N SER A 59 3.16 10.47 24.10
CA SER A 59 3.88 11.43 24.93
C SER A 59 4.79 12.32 24.09
N GLU A 60 4.95 13.58 24.50
CA GLU A 60 5.90 14.52 23.87
C GLU A 60 7.35 14.02 23.96
N ILE A 61 7.68 13.33 25.05
CA ILE A 61 8.99 12.70 25.27
C ILE A 61 9.24 11.60 24.23
N TYR A 62 8.23 10.79 23.92
CA TYR A 62 8.31 9.77 22.87
C TYR A 62 8.51 10.41 21.49
N ALA A 63 7.72 11.43 21.15
CA ALA A 63 7.83 12.14 19.87
C ALA A 63 9.23 12.74 19.67
N ARG A 64 9.77 13.41 20.69
CA ARG A 64 11.13 13.95 20.66
C ARG A 64 12.19 12.86 20.54
N SER A 65 12.05 11.77 21.29
CA SER A 65 13.00 10.65 21.24
C SER A 65 13.02 9.99 19.86
N LEU A 66 11.85 9.86 19.22
CA LEU A 66 11.72 9.33 17.87
C LEU A 66 12.42 10.23 16.84
N GLU A 67 12.18 11.54 16.92
CA GLU A 67 12.82 12.53 16.04
C GLU A 67 14.34 12.56 16.22
N GLU A 68 14.84 12.56 17.45
CA GLU A 68 16.27 12.50 17.75
C GLU A 68 16.91 11.23 17.15
N LYS A 69 16.28 10.05 17.32
CA LYS A 69 16.80 8.79 16.76
C LYS A 69 16.76 8.76 15.24
N GLN A 70 15.73 9.34 14.63
CA GLN A 70 15.64 9.49 13.18
C GLN A 70 16.79 10.37 12.65
N LEU A 71 17.06 11.50 13.30
CA LEU A 71 18.16 12.40 12.92
C LEU A 71 19.52 11.71 13.05
N GLN A 72 19.74 10.93 14.11
CA GLN A 72 20.99 10.15 14.29
C GLN A 72 21.17 9.11 13.19
N CYS A 73 20.10 8.41 12.80
CA CYS A 73 20.13 7.44 11.72
C CYS A 73 20.50 8.09 10.39
N GLN A 74 19.84 9.21 10.05
CA GLN A 74 20.13 9.99 8.84
C GLN A 74 21.58 10.49 8.81
N SER A 75 22.06 11.06 9.91
CA SER A 75 23.43 11.58 9.99
C SER A 75 24.48 10.51 9.76
N VAL A 76 24.30 9.30 10.32
CA VAL A 76 25.25 8.19 10.10
C VAL A 76 25.16 7.63 8.68
N ALA A 77 23.97 7.58 8.08
CA ALA A 77 23.80 7.16 6.70
C ALA A 77 24.51 8.12 5.71
N GLU A 78 24.37 9.43 5.92
CA GLU A 78 25.08 10.46 5.13
C GLU A 78 26.60 10.35 5.29
N GLN A 79 27.07 10.15 6.53
CA GLN A 79 28.50 9.90 6.79
C GLN A 79 28.99 8.65 6.06
N ARG A 80 28.23 7.54 6.10
CA ARG A 80 28.59 6.30 5.40
C ARG A 80 28.70 6.55 3.90
N GLN A 81 27.70 7.20 3.31
CA GLN A 81 27.68 7.51 1.88
C GLN A 81 28.87 8.38 1.46
N ALA A 82 29.21 9.40 2.27
CA ALA A 82 30.37 10.25 2.03
C ALA A 82 31.68 9.43 2.04
N ILE A 83 31.85 8.54 3.02
CA ILE A 83 33.04 7.68 3.13
C ILE A 83 33.11 6.66 1.98
N GLU A 84 31.98 6.09 1.55
CA GLU A 84 31.92 5.20 0.38
C GLU A 84 32.31 5.92 -0.91
N CYS A 85 31.85 7.15 -1.10
CA CYS A 85 32.26 8.00 -2.22
C CYS A 85 33.78 8.26 -2.21
N MET A 86 34.32 8.62 -1.04
CA MET A 86 35.77 8.81 -0.86
C MET A 86 36.56 7.53 -1.17
N ARG A 87 36.07 6.37 -0.70
CA ARG A 87 36.65 5.04 -0.99
C ARG A 87 36.66 4.77 -2.50
N ASP A 88 35.53 4.96 -3.17
CA ASP A 88 35.38 4.62 -4.58
C ASP A 88 36.29 5.51 -5.45
N TYR A 89 36.36 6.81 -5.15
CA TYR A 89 37.28 7.73 -5.81
C TYR A 89 38.75 7.42 -5.50
N ALA A 90 39.08 7.01 -4.26
CA ALA A 90 40.42 6.58 -3.91
C ALA A 90 40.82 5.27 -4.61
N ALA A 91 39.88 4.33 -4.77
CA ALA A 91 40.08 3.08 -5.50
C ALA A 91 40.33 3.31 -7.00
N GLU A 92 39.64 4.27 -7.61
CA GLU A 92 39.89 4.68 -9.00
C GLU A 92 41.29 5.27 -9.17
N MET A 93 41.71 6.15 -8.26
CA MET A 93 43.06 6.70 -8.29
C MET A 93 44.13 5.63 -8.04
N TYR A 94 43.88 4.69 -7.13
CA TYR A 94 44.77 3.54 -6.92
C TYR A 94 44.93 2.74 -8.20
N ARG A 95 43.83 2.47 -8.91
CA ARG A 95 43.86 1.75 -10.19
C ARG A 95 44.64 2.51 -11.25
N ALA A 96 44.46 3.82 -11.32
CA ALA A 96 45.17 4.67 -12.28
C ALA A 96 46.69 4.66 -12.05
N GLN A 97 47.13 4.71 -10.79
CA GLN A 97 48.56 4.77 -10.43
C GLN A 97 49.24 3.39 -10.41
N SER A 98 48.56 2.34 -9.92
CA SER A 98 49.14 1.00 -9.77
C SER A 98 48.95 0.08 -10.99
N GLY A 99 47.98 0.39 -11.86
CA GLY A 99 47.54 -0.47 -12.96
C GLY A 99 46.62 -1.63 -12.54
N TRP A 100 46.47 -1.90 -11.24
CA TRP A 100 45.66 -3.01 -10.72
C TRP A 100 44.35 -2.53 -10.10
N PRO A 101 43.24 -3.26 -10.25
CA PRO A 101 42.00 -2.91 -9.56
C PRO A 101 42.14 -3.10 -8.05
N TRP A 102 41.60 -2.16 -7.27
CA TRP A 102 41.51 -2.33 -5.82
C TRP A 102 40.39 -3.31 -5.44
N SER A 103 40.69 -4.24 -4.53
CA SER A 103 39.72 -5.13 -3.88
C SER A 103 39.86 -5.09 -2.35
N PRO A 104 38.75 -5.14 -1.59
CA PRO A 104 38.79 -5.14 -0.13
C PRO A 104 39.39 -6.43 0.44
N ALA A 105 40.03 -6.33 1.61
CA ALA A 105 40.61 -7.50 2.30
C ALA A 105 39.55 -8.51 2.79
N LYS A 106 38.36 -7.99 3.15
CA LYS A 106 37.23 -8.75 3.68
C LYS A 106 35.93 -8.04 3.26
N GLY A 107 34.92 -8.83 2.93
CA GLY A 107 33.59 -8.33 2.56
C GLY A 107 33.45 -8.05 1.05
N THR A 108 32.20 -7.92 0.61
CA THR A 108 31.86 -7.59 -0.78
C THR A 108 31.79 -6.08 -0.95
N ARG A 109 32.25 -5.56 -2.09
CA ARG A 109 32.01 -4.18 -2.51
C ARG A 109 30.53 -4.02 -2.88
N ALA A 110 29.66 -3.89 -1.88
CA ALA A 110 28.27 -3.50 -2.12
C ALA A 110 28.26 -2.04 -2.59
N SER A 111 27.73 -1.80 -3.78
CA SER A 111 27.60 -0.46 -4.35
C SER A 111 26.59 0.37 -3.56
N SER A 112 26.98 1.58 -3.17
CA SER A 112 26.17 2.63 -2.52
C SER A 112 24.89 2.99 -3.28
N ALA A 113 24.84 2.70 -4.59
CA ALA A 113 23.64 2.85 -5.41
C ALA A 113 22.46 1.97 -4.95
N SER A 114 22.70 0.87 -4.24
CA SER A 114 21.62 -0.03 -3.81
C SER A 114 20.85 0.47 -2.58
N SER A 115 21.49 1.20 -1.66
CA SER A 115 20.85 1.66 -0.42
C SER A 115 20.04 2.94 -0.61
N ALA A 116 20.53 3.92 -1.39
CA ALA A 116 19.74 5.11 -1.73
C ALA A 116 18.49 4.76 -2.56
N SER A 117 18.61 3.81 -3.49
CA SER A 117 17.48 3.31 -4.29
C SER A 117 16.48 2.52 -3.44
N GLN A 118 16.95 1.78 -2.44
CA GLN A 118 16.09 1.04 -1.52
C GLN A 118 15.37 1.96 -0.54
N ILE A 119 16.03 2.97 0.02
CA ILE A 119 15.41 3.97 0.90
C ILE A 119 14.40 4.79 0.09
N ALA A 120 14.76 5.29 -1.10
CA ALA A 120 13.83 5.99 -1.97
C ALA A 120 12.66 5.11 -2.44
N ALA A 121 12.89 3.81 -2.71
CA ALA A 121 11.81 2.87 -3.03
C ALA A 121 10.91 2.60 -1.82
N VAL A 122 11.46 2.47 -0.62
CA VAL A 122 10.68 2.27 0.62
C VAL A 122 9.89 3.53 0.96
N ASP A 123 10.46 4.72 0.83
CA ASP A 123 9.77 5.98 1.04
C ASP A 123 8.74 6.26 -0.07
N PHE A 124 9.02 5.91 -1.32
CA PHE A 124 8.03 5.94 -2.40
C PHE A 124 6.87 4.97 -2.14
N LEU A 125 7.17 3.75 -1.69
CA LEU A 125 6.14 2.77 -1.32
C LEU A 125 5.35 3.21 -0.08
N ARG A 126 6.00 3.85 0.89
CA ARG A 126 5.36 4.40 2.10
C ARG A 126 4.48 5.60 1.76
N ALA A 127 4.97 6.54 0.95
CA ALA A 127 4.21 7.67 0.43
C ALA A 127 3.03 7.20 -0.41
N ARG A 128 3.22 6.18 -1.27
CA ARG A 128 2.13 5.57 -2.04
C ARG A 128 1.16 4.78 -1.17
N GLN A 129 1.61 4.16 -0.09
CA GLN A 129 0.72 3.51 0.89
C GLN A 129 -0.06 4.54 1.71
N LEU A 130 0.54 5.67 2.06
CA LEU A 130 -0.16 6.81 2.69
C LEU A 130 -1.16 7.43 1.72
N GLU A 131 -0.76 7.71 0.48
CA GLU A 131 -1.65 8.23 -0.57
C GLU A 131 -2.78 7.24 -0.90
N GLN A 132 -2.49 5.92 -0.93
CA GLN A 132 -3.53 4.90 -1.04
C GLN A 132 -4.44 4.89 0.20
N ARG A 133 -3.89 4.97 1.42
CA ARG A 133 -4.67 5.04 2.66
C ARG A 133 -5.55 6.30 2.70
N GLU A 134 -5.06 7.44 2.23
CA GLU A 134 -5.78 8.72 2.15
C GLU A 134 -6.84 8.70 1.04
N ARG A 135 -6.55 8.12 -0.13
CA ARG A 135 -7.54 7.85 -1.19
C ARG A 135 -8.63 6.86 -0.75
N HIS A 136 -8.29 5.96 0.17
CA HIS A 136 -9.23 4.98 0.75
C HIS A 136 -9.90 5.49 2.03
N LEU A 137 -9.53 6.67 2.53
CA LEU A 137 -10.31 7.34 3.56
C LEU A 137 -11.51 7.99 2.86
N PRO A 138 -12.74 7.53 3.16
CA PRO A 138 -13.93 8.11 2.56
C PRO A 138 -13.99 9.61 2.89
N GLN A 139 -13.92 10.46 1.87
CA GLN A 139 -14.14 11.89 2.02
C GLN A 139 -15.65 12.14 2.03
N GLY A 140 -16.17 12.64 3.15
CA GLY A 140 -17.60 12.95 3.34
C GLY A 140 -18.36 11.96 4.23
N PRO A 141 -19.65 12.23 4.52
CA PRO A 141 -20.49 11.41 5.38
C PRO A 141 -20.59 9.97 4.86
N ILE A 142 -20.40 8.99 5.75
CA ILE A 142 -20.32 7.59 5.35
C ILE A 142 -21.69 6.93 5.46
N VAL A 143 -22.14 6.33 4.36
CA VAL A 143 -23.37 5.56 4.30
C VAL A 143 -23.04 4.10 4.06
N VAL A 144 -23.42 3.22 4.98
CA VAL A 144 -23.13 1.78 4.90
C VAL A 144 -24.25 1.06 4.20
N VAL A 145 -23.91 0.23 3.21
CA VAL A 145 -24.88 -0.64 2.52
C VAL A 145 -24.37 -2.06 2.52
N THR A 146 -25.20 -2.99 2.99
CA THR A 146 -24.83 -4.41 3.05
C THR A 146 -26.05 -5.30 3.02
N GLY A 147 -25.86 -6.51 2.49
CA GLY A 147 -26.90 -7.53 2.46
C GLY A 147 -26.40 -8.88 1.99
N PRO A 148 -27.31 -9.84 1.77
CA PRO A 148 -26.96 -11.14 1.24
C PRO A 148 -26.59 -11.04 -0.26
N ALA A 149 -25.86 -12.04 -0.75
CA ALA A 149 -25.57 -12.20 -2.18
C ALA A 149 -26.81 -12.56 -3.01
N ASP A 150 -27.86 -13.04 -2.35
CA ASP A 150 -29.14 -13.46 -2.90
C ASP A 150 -30.22 -12.44 -2.51
N TRP A 151 -30.32 -11.39 -3.34
CA TRP A 151 -31.28 -10.29 -3.24
C TRP A 151 -31.59 -9.79 -4.64
N HIS A 152 -32.88 -9.73 -5.01
CA HIS A 152 -33.31 -9.40 -6.38
C HIS A 152 -34.03 -8.05 -6.47
N ASP A 153 -34.64 -7.58 -5.38
CA ASP A 153 -35.37 -6.31 -5.34
C ASP A 153 -34.39 -5.14 -5.20
N TRP A 154 -33.86 -4.70 -6.34
CA TRP A 154 -32.92 -3.59 -6.40
C TRP A 154 -33.62 -2.23 -6.25
N GLN A 155 -34.90 -2.14 -6.61
CA GLN A 155 -35.68 -0.91 -6.54
C GLN A 155 -35.84 -0.44 -5.10
N ALA A 156 -36.11 -1.37 -4.17
CA ALA A 156 -36.19 -1.04 -2.74
C ALA A 156 -34.89 -0.44 -2.21
N ILE A 157 -33.74 -0.97 -2.62
CA ILE A 157 -32.42 -0.46 -2.21
C ILE A 157 -32.18 0.92 -2.83
N TRP A 158 -32.41 1.09 -4.13
CA TRP A 158 -32.17 2.35 -4.84
C TRP A 158 -33.06 3.47 -4.31
N SER A 159 -34.33 3.19 -4.03
CA SER A 159 -35.25 4.18 -3.46
C SER A 159 -34.75 4.72 -2.12
N ARG A 160 -34.17 3.86 -1.27
CA ARG A 160 -33.57 4.31 -0.01
C ARG A 160 -32.30 5.12 -0.23
N LEU A 161 -31.44 4.69 -1.15
CA LEU A 161 -30.20 5.41 -1.46
C LEU A 161 -30.47 6.77 -2.11
N ASP A 162 -31.46 6.88 -3.00
CA ASP A 162 -31.89 8.14 -3.62
C ASP A 162 -32.39 9.12 -2.54
N ALA A 163 -33.18 8.64 -1.56
CA ALA A 163 -33.66 9.47 -0.45
C ALA A 163 -32.52 9.97 0.46
N ILE A 164 -31.52 9.13 0.72
CA ILE A 164 -30.34 9.51 1.50
C ILE A 164 -29.48 10.49 0.70
N HIS A 165 -29.24 10.23 -0.59
CA HIS A 165 -28.42 11.07 -1.46
C HIS A 165 -29.00 12.47 -1.65
N ALA A 166 -30.33 12.59 -1.73
CA ALA A 166 -31.01 13.89 -1.76
C ALA A 166 -30.68 14.76 -0.53
N ARG A 167 -30.34 14.14 0.60
CA ARG A 167 -30.03 14.78 1.87
C ARG A 167 -28.51 14.89 2.12
N LEU A 168 -27.73 13.95 1.58
CA LEU A 168 -26.28 13.80 1.75
C LEU A 168 -25.60 13.66 0.37
N SER A 169 -25.54 14.73 -0.40
CA SER A 169 -25.04 14.72 -1.79
C SER A 169 -23.54 14.41 -1.95
N HIS A 170 -22.73 14.61 -0.91
CA HIS A 170 -21.28 14.36 -0.90
C HIS A 170 -20.92 13.12 -0.06
N MET A 171 -21.85 12.17 0.06
CA MET A 171 -21.63 10.96 0.85
C MET A 171 -20.66 9.99 0.15
N THR A 172 -20.04 9.13 0.94
CA THR A 172 -19.30 7.96 0.45
C THR A 172 -20.00 6.68 0.88
N LEU A 173 -20.18 5.76 -0.06
CA LEU A 173 -20.87 4.50 0.18
C LEU A 173 -19.89 3.40 0.56
N VAL A 174 -20.12 2.72 1.69
CA VAL A 174 -19.28 1.62 2.18
C VAL A 174 -20.04 0.30 2.07
N THR A 175 -19.45 -0.69 1.38
CA THR A 175 -20.01 -2.05 1.25
C THR A 175 -19.08 -3.12 1.83
N THR A 176 -19.59 -4.35 1.98
CA THR A 176 -18.80 -5.50 2.43
C THR A 176 -17.94 -6.15 1.35
N GLY A 177 -17.97 -5.61 0.12
CA GLY A 177 -17.16 -6.06 -1.01
C GLY A 177 -17.64 -7.36 -1.67
N GLN A 178 -18.89 -7.77 -1.46
CA GLN A 178 -19.46 -8.91 -2.19
C GLN A 178 -19.60 -8.57 -3.69
N ARG A 179 -19.34 -9.55 -4.56
CA ARG A 179 -19.40 -9.37 -6.01
C ARG A 179 -20.81 -9.57 -6.60
N ARG A 180 -21.82 -9.87 -5.77
CA ARG A 180 -23.20 -10.19 -6.15
C ARG A 180 -24.18 -9.66 -5.10
N GLY A 181 -25.47 -9.62 -5.45
CA GLY A 181 -26.55 -9.23 -4.56
C GLY A 181 -26.49 -7.77 -4.16
N VAL A 182 -26.76 -7.47 -2.89
CA VAL A 182 -26.93 -6.11 -2.37
C VAL A 182 -25.73 -5.20 -2.63
N ASP A 183 -24.51 -5.69 -2.39
CA ASP A 183 -23.29 -4.90 -2.61
C ASP A 183 -23.10 -4.52 -4.08
N GLN A 184 -23.49 -5.41 -5.01
CA GLN A 184 -23.44 -5.14 -6.45
C GLN A 184 -24.54 -4.15 -6.87
N ILE A 185 -25.74 -4.30 -6.32
CA ILE A 185 -26.87 -3.39 -6.55
C ILE A 185 -26.51 -1.96 -6.09
N ALA A 186 -25.89 -1.83 -4.92
CA ALA A 186 -25.45 -0.56 -4.37
C ALA A 186 -24.32 0.06 -5.19
N ALA A 187 -23.35 -0.74 -5.65
CA ALA A 187 -22.29 -0.27 -6.53
C ALA A 187 -22.83 0.20 -7.89
N ALA A 188 -23.84 -0.49 -8.43
CA ALA A 188 -24.51 -0.10 -9.67
C ALA A 188 -25.28 1.21 -9.51
N TRP A 189 -25.96 1.41 -8.37
CA TRP A 189 -26.62 2.67 -8.03
C TRP A 189 -25.64 3.85 -8.02
N ALA A 190 -24.51 3.68 -7.33
CA ALA A 190 -23.53 4.73 -7.13
C ALA A 190 -22.82 5.18 -8.43
N ALA A 191 -22.71 4.27 -9.41
CA ALA A 191 -22.09 4.52 -10.71
C ALA A 191 -23.05 5.10 -11.77
N ARG A 192 -24.31 5.39 -11.40
CA ARG A 192 -25.28 6.00 -12.33
C ARG A 192 -24.86 7.44 -12.64
N THR A 193 -25.02 7.82 -13.91
CA THR A 193 -24.84 9.20 -14.37
C THR A 193 -25.74 10.14 -13.55
N GLY A 194 -25.13 11.14 -12.90
CA GLY A 194 -25.84 12.11 -12.06
C GLY A 194 -25.96 11.74 -10.58
N VAL A 195 -25.44 10.58 -10.16
CA VAL A 195 -25.26 10.20 -8.75
C VAL A 195 -23.78 10.28 -8.38
N ASP A 196 -22.91 9.63 -9.15
CA ASP A 196 -21.44 9.71 -9.05
C ASP A 196 -20.88 9.65 -7.61
N VAL A 197 -21.42 8.71 -6.80
CA VAL A 197 -21.04 8.52 -5.40
C VAL A 197 -19.83 7.58 -5.29
N PRO A 198 -18.75 7.95 -4.57
CA PRO A 198 -17.63 7.06 -4.31
C PRO A 198 -18.05 5.80 -3.54
N VAL A 199 -17.56 4.63 -3.96
CA VAL A 199 -17.83 3.35 -3.29
C VAL A 199 -16.54 2.75 -2.73
N VAL A 200 -16.48 2.58 -1.42
CA VAL A 200 -15.40 1.89 -0.72
C VAL A 200 -15.84 0.47 -0.38
N ARG A 201 -15.10 -0.52 -0.88
CA ARG A 201 -15.36 -1.94 -0.64
C ARG A 201 -14.49 -2.44 0.51
N TYR A 202 -15.09 -2.66 1.68
CA TYR A 202 -14.42 -3.27 2.83
C TYR A 202 -14.45 -4.80 2.72
N GLY A 203 -13.64 -5.31 1.78
CA GLY A 203 -13.47 -6.75 1.56
C GLY A 203 -12.84 -7.47 2.77
N LEU A 204 -13.07 -8.78 2.85
CA LEU A 204 -12.40 -9.65 3.81
C LEU A 204 -11.00 -10.01 3.29
N TYR A 205 -9.95 -9.62 4.01
CA TYR A 205 -8.60 -10.16 3.83
C TYR A 205 -8.39 -11.26 4.88
N GLY A 206 -8.71 -12.51 4.54
CA GLY A 206 -8.52 -13.69 5.39
C GLY A 206 -9.69 -14.68 5.40
N THR A 207 -9.47 -15.89 5.92
CA THR A 207 -10.48 -16.96 6.03
C THR A 207 -11.03 -17.05 7.46
N GLY A 208 -12.35 -17.27 7.61
CA GLY A 208 -13.00 -17.58 8.89
C GLY A 208 -14.05 -16.57 9.39
N ARG A 209 -14.99 -17.05 10.25
CA ARG A 209 -16.10 -16.26 10.81
C ARG A 209 -15.63 -15.06 11.64
N LYS A 210 -14.52 -15.19 12.38
CA LYS A 210 -13.95 -14.09 13.20
C LYS A 210 -13.61 -12.85 12.36
N THR A 211 -13.10 -13.06 11.14
CA THR A 211 -12.73 -11.98 10.19
C THR A 211 -13.95 -11.14 9.79
N ALA A 212 -15.12 -11.76 9.63
CA ALA A 212 -16.36 -11.05 9.28
C ALA A 212 -16.85 -10.13 10.41
N PHE A 213 -16.76 -10.57 11.66
CA PHE A 213 -17.11 -9.74 12.82
C PHE A 213 -16.11 -8.60 13.05
N ILE A 214 -14.81 -8.86 12.85
CA ILE A 214 -13.78 -7.82 12.90
C ILE A 214 -14.02 -6.76 11.82
N ARG A 215 -14.36 -7.17 10.59
CA ARG A 215 -14.74 -6.25 9.51
C ARG A 215 -15.93 -5.38 9.92
N ASN A 216 -16.98 -5.94 10.52
CA ASN A 216 -18.13 -5.17 10.95
C ASN A 216 -17.76 -4.10 12.00
N ARG A 217 -16.86 -4.41 12.94
CA ARG A 217 -16.31 -3.43 13.88
C ARG A 217 -15.54 -2.32 13.15
N LYS A 218 -14.69 -2.68 12.17
CA LYS A 218 -13.98 -1.70 11.36
C LYS A 218 -14.93 -0.80 10.55
N ILE A 219 -16.04 -1.34 10.04
CA ILE A 219 -17.08 -0.55 9.37
C ILE A 219 -17.74 0.43 10.36
N LEU A 220 -17.95 0.01 11.61
CA LEU A 220 -18.44 0.92 12.66
C LEU A 220 -17.41 1.99 13.04
N ASP A 221 -16.12 1.66 13.10
CA ASP A 221 -15.04 2.60 13.42
C ASP A 221 -14.93 3.77 12.42
N LEU A 222 -15.46 3.58 11.21
CA LEU A 222 -15.62 4.65 10.23
C LEU A 222 -16.64 5.72 10.63
N LYS A 223 -17.43 5.50 11.69
CA LYS A 223 -18.50 6.39 12.17
C LYS A 223 -19.53 6.69 11.07
N PRO A 224 -20.24 5.67 10.56
CA PRO A 224 -21.26 5.86 9.54
C PRO A 224 -22.39 6.73 10.08
N VAL A 225 -22.90 7.63 9.23
CA VAL A 225 -24.00 8.53 9.58
C VAL A 225 -25.37 7.92 9.32
N GLU A 226 -25.44 6.92 8.44
CA GLU A 226 -26.68 6.25 8.05
C GLU A 226 -26.35 4.87 7.44
N ALA A 227 -27.26 3.90 7.55
CA ALA A 227 -27.06 2.57 7.01
C ALA A 227 -28.31 2.00 6.31
N VAL A 228 -28.12 1.30 5.20
CA VAL A 228 -29.14 0.48 4.52
C VAL A 228 -28.73 -0.99 4.66
N LEU A 229 -29.49 -1.76 5.45
CA LEU A 229 -29.16 -3.14 5.77
C LEU A 229 -30.27 -4.06 5.26
N CYS A 230 -29.90 -5.01 4.39
CA CYS A 230 -30.83 -6.06 3.96
C CYS A 230 -30.69 -7.29 4.86
N GLU A 231 -31.82 -7.90 5.19
CA GLU A 231 -31.90 -9.11 6.01
C GLU A 231 -31.01 -10.23 5.45
N GLY A 232 -30.23 -10.86 6.32
CA GLY A 232 -29.30 -11.91 5.92
C GLY A 232 -28.77 -12.72 7.10
N SER A 233 -27.54 -13.22 7.00
CA SER A 233 -26.95 -14.14 7.97
C SER A 233 -26.68 -13.50 9.35
N GLY A 234 -26.23 -14.31 10.32
CA GLY A 234 -25.80 -13.82 11.63
C GLY A 234 -24.68 -12.76 11.60
N VAL A 235 -23.91 -12.68 10.49
CA VAL A 235 -22.94 -11.60 10.27
C VAL A 235 -23.64 -10.27 9.98
N GLN A 236 -24.76 -10.27 9.24
CA GLN A 236 -25.59 -9.08 9.02
C GLN A 236 -26.26 -8.65 10.33
N ALA A 237 -26.82 -9.62 11.07
CA ALA A 237 -27.44 -9.36 12.36
C ALA A 237 -26.46 -8.71 13.36
N ASN A 238 -25.20 -9.13 13.36
CA ASN A 238 -24.17 -8.50 14.18
C ASN A 238 -23.90 -7.03 13.79
N LEU A 239 -23.79 -6.72 12.49
CA LEU A 239 -23.57 -5.35 12.05
C LEU A 239 -24.79 -4.46 12.38
N TYR A 240 -26.00 -4.99 12.22
CA TYR A 240 -27.23 -4.31 12.64
C TYR A 240 -27.19 -3.96 14.15
N GLN A 241 -26.80 -4.91 14.99
CA GLN A 241 -26.68 -4.67 16.43
C GLN A 241 -25.61 -3.62 16.77
N LEU A 242 -24.44 -3.68 16.13
CA LEU A 242 -23.35 -2.72 16.31
C LEU A 242 -23.78 -1.29 15.95
N LEU A 243 -24.43 -1.11 14.80
CA LEU A 243 -24.91 0.19 14.34
C LEU A 243 -26.04 0.71 15.23
N ARG A 244 -26.95 -0.16 15.68
CA ARG A 244 -28.03 0.20 16.59
C ARG A 244 -27.49 0.64 17.96
N GLN A 245 -26.48 -0.06 18.49
CA GLN A 245 -25.82 0.33 19.74
C GLN A 245 -25.11 1.68 19.63
N ALA A 246 -24.61 2.01 18.44
CA ALA A 246 -23.98 3.30 18.14
C ALA A 246 -24.97 4.41 17.75
N ASN A 247 -26.29 4.17 17.86
CA ASN A 247 -27.35 5.10 17.48
C ASN A 247 -27.27 5.59 16.02
N VAL A 248 -26.75 4.77 15.11
CA VAL A 248 -26.75 5.07 13.67
C VAL A 248 -28.16 4.81 13.12
N PRO A 249 -28.79 5.74 12.38
CA PRO A 249 -30.05 5.49 11.68
C PRO A 249 -29.94 4.32 10.70
N ILE A 250 -30.87 3.36 10.78
CA ILE A 250 -30.85 2.12 9.98
C ILE A 250 -32.14 2.00 9.16
N HIS A 251 -32.00 1.89 7.85
CA HIS A 251 -33.03 1.46 6.91
C HIS A 251 -32.93 -0.06 6.72
N ALA A 252 -33.67 -0.81 7.53
CA ALA A 252 -33.70 -2.26 7.48
C ALA A 252 -34.70 -2.75 6.43
N LEU A 253 -34.24 -3.53 5.45
CA LEU A 253 -35.06 -4.17 4.43
C LEU A 253 -35.18 -5.66 4.74
N ARG A 254 -36.40 -6.17 4.92
CA ARG A 254 -36.63 -7.60 5.19
C ARG A 254 -36.80 -8.36 3.90
N ARG A 255 -36.36 -9.62 3.90
CA ARG A 255 -36.46 -10.50 2.73
C ARG A 255 -37.91 -10.75 2.32
N ALA A 256 -38.82 -10.79 3.30
CA ALA A 256 -40.26 -10.95 3.08
C ALA A 256 -40.93 -9.73 2.42
N ASP A 257 -40.29 -8.55 2.48
CA ASP A 257 -40.83 -7.31 1.92
C ASP A 257 -40.39 -7.11 0.44
N GLN A 258 -39.65 -8.06 -0.15
CA GLN A 258 -39.22 -7.98 -1.55
C GLN A 258 -40.40 -8.21 -2.51
N ALA A 259 -40.47 -7.42 -3.58
CA ALA A 259 -41.46 -7.59 -4.65
C ALA A 259 -41.30 -8.96 -5.35
N ALA A 260 -42.40 -9.54 -5.87
CA ALA A 260 -42.35 -10.83 -6.57
C ALA A 260 -41.37 -10.79 -7.76
N ASP A 261 -40.60 -11.86 -7.93
CA ASP A 261 -39.51 -11.95 -8.91
C ASP A 261 -40.06 -11.94 -10.34
N ALA A 262 -39.91 -10.82 -11.05
CA ALA A 262 -40.49 -10.60 -12.37
C ALA A 262 -39.60 -11.17 -13.48
N VAL A 263 -39.40 -12.48 -13.53
CA VAL A 263 -38.68 -13.12 -14.64
C VAL A 263 -39.55 -13.11 -15.90
N LYS A 264 -39.41 -12.09 -16.75
CA LYS A 264 -39.93 -12.11 -18.12
C LYS A 264 -38.93 -12.84 -19.03
N PHE A 265 -39.22 -14.09 -19.37
CA PHE A 265 -38.50 -14.80 -20.43
C PHE A 265 -38.81 -14.15 -21.79
N PRO A 266 -37.81 -13.88 -22.65
CA PRO A 266 -38.07 -13.43 -24.02
C PRO A 266 -38.79 -14.55 -24.78
N ARG A 267 -39.91 -14.22 -25.44
CA ARG A 267 -40.61 -15.16 -26.33
C ARG A 267 -39.63 -15.58 -27.44
N ARG A 268 -39.36 -16.88 -27.57
CA ARG A 268 -38.62 -17.44 -28.70
C ARG A 268 -39.37 -17.08 -29.99
N VAL A 269 -38.68 -16.39 -30.90
CA VAL A 269 -39.15 -16.20 -32.28
C VAL A 269 -38.99 -17.55 -33.01
N PRO A 270 -40.04 -18.12 -33.64
CA PRO A 270 -39.90 -19.36 -34.39
C PRO A 270 -39.02 -19.15 -35.63
N PRO A 271 -38.20 -20.14 -36.02
CA PRO A 271 -37.32 -20.01 -37.18
C PRO A 271 -38.11 -19.89 -38.48
N ALA A 272 -37.66 -18.99 -39.36
CA ALA A 272 -38.24 -18.77 -40.68
C ALA A 272 -38.16 -20.04 -41.54
N ALA A 273 -39.27 -20.38 -42.20
CA ALA A 273 -39.33 -21.45 -43.17
C ALA A 273 -38.39 -21.13 -44.35
N ILE A 274 -37.46 -22.03 -44.65
CA ILE A 274 -36.60 -21.93 -45.82
C ILE A 274 -37.43 -22.41 -47.02
N GLU A 275 -37.95 -21.46 -47.80
CA GLU A 275 -38.37 -21.72 -49.17
C GLU A 275 -37.11 -21.81 -50.05
N GLY A 276 -36.81 -23.01 -50.52
CA GLY A 276 -35.97 -23.24 -51.70
C GLY A 276 -36.66 -24.37 -52.46
N GLY A 277 -37.16 -24.18 -53.67
CA GLY A 277 -36.52 -23.47 -54.78
C GLY A 277 -36.13 -24.53 -55.80
N GLN A 278 -37.01 -24.72 -56.78
CA GLN A 278 -36.94 -25.68 -57.88
C GLN A 278 -35.57 -25.68 -58.57
N HIS A 279 -35.06 -26.86 -58.94
CA HIS A 279 -34.24 -27.05 -60.13
C HIS A 279 -34.68 -28.33 -60.84
N GLY A 280 -34.98 -28.18 -62.13
CA GLY A 280 -35.68 -29.15 -62.96
C GLY A 280 -34.79 -30.29 -63.49
N ASP A 281 -35.47 -31.39 -63.78
CA ASP A 281 -35.02 -32.49 -64.62
C ASP A 281 -35.38 -32.21 -66.09
N THR A 282 -34.41 -32.50 -66.96
CA THR A 282 -34.48 -32.80 -68.41
C THR A 282 -35.04 -31.77 -69.40
#